data_AF-A0A1X1Y9S6-F1
#
_entry.id   AF-A0A1X1Y9S6-F1
#
_cell.length_a   1.000
_cell.length_b   1.000
_cell.length_c   1.000
_cell.angle_alpha   90.00
_cell.angle_beta   90.00
_cell.angle_gamma   90.00
#
_symmetry.space_group_name_H-M   'P 1'
#
loop_
_entity.id
_entity.type
_entity.pdbx_description
1 polymer ?
#
loop_
_entity_poly.entity_id
_entity_poly.type
_entity_poly.pdbx_seq_one_letter_code
_entity_poly.pdbx_strand_id
1 'polypeptide(L)'
;MSAPRRGRLPAGWDAEMSDEYEWAPLRLPPEVTRLSASTRLSIEAEYRGWELTRVRLYTDGSRRVLLRRKKTRIEQGGRPDQPAL
;
A
#
# COMPACT_ATOMS: atom_id res chain seq x y z
N MET A 1 11.07 -12.35 6.50
CA MET A 1 10.07 -11.56 5.74
C MET A 1 9.14 -10.89 6.74
N SER A 2 9.36 -9.60 7.06
CA SER A 2 8.51 -8.89 8.01
C SER A 2 7.28 -8.40 7.26
N ALA A 3 6.14 -9.08 7.45
CA ALA A 3 4.87 -8.59 6.91
C ALA A 3 4.65 -7.15 7.41
N PRO A 4 4.25 -6.19 6.54
CA PRO A 4 3.94 -4.85 7.01
C PRO A 4 2.88 -4.99 8.10
N ARG A 5 3.14 -4.34 9.25
CA ARG A 5 2.25 -4.35 10.39
C ARG A 5 0.87 -3.86 9.94
N ARG A 6 -0.03 -4.79 9.60
CA ARG A 6 -1.44 -4.55 9.23
C ARG A 6 -2.24 -3.87 10.35
N GLY A 7 -1.61 -3.63 11.50
CA GLY A 7 -2.19 -2.97 12.66
C GLY A 7 -2.64 -1.54 12.34
N ARG A 8 -3.96 -1.37 12.27
CA ARG A 8 -4.72 -0.12 12.15
C ARG A 8 -4.93 0.41 10.74
N LEU A 9 -5.39 -0.43 9.83
CA LEU A 9 -6.21 0.06 8.73
C LEU A 9 -7.55 0.61 9.27
N PRO A 10 -8.13 1.66 8.66
CA PRO A 10 -9.49 2.08 8.98
C PRO A 10 -10.49 0.95 8.73
N ALA A 11 -11.53 0.87 9.57
CA ALA A 11 -12.57 -0.13 9.44
C ALA A 11 -13.17 -0.16 8.01
N GLY A 12 -13.32 -1.37 7.47
CA GLY A 12 -13.88 -1.63 6.14
C GLY A 12 -12.87 -1.61 4.99
N TRP A 13 -11.60 -1.25 5.24
CA TRP A 13 -10.59 -1.26 4.18
C TRP A 13 -10.06 -2.66 3.91
N ASP A 14 -9.98 -3.53 4.92
CA ASP A 14 -9.50 -4.91 4.79
C ASP A 14 -10.34 -5.76 3.82
N ALA A 15 -11.64 -5.45 3.67
CA ALA A 15 -12.55 -6.19 2.80
C ALA A 15 -12.21 -6.05 1.29
N GLU A 16 -11.53 -4.97 0.90
CA GLU A 16 -11.14 -4.72 -0.50
C GLU A 16 -9.73 -5.27 -0.81
N MET A 17 -9.01 -5.79 0.19
CA MET A 17 -7.61 -6.22 0.07
C MET A 17 -7.48 -7.65 -0.45
N SER A 18 -7.63 -7.82 -1.77
CA SER A 18 -7.38 -9.11 -2.45
C SER A 18 -5.90 -9.52 -2.41
N ASP A 19 -5.64 -10.83 -2.33
CA ASP A 19 -4.29 -11.42 -2.39
C ASP A 19 -3.62 -11.34 -3.77
N GLU A 20 -4.37 -11.00 -4.84
CA GLU A 20 -3.79 -10.73 -6.17
C GLU A 20 -2.92 -9.47 -6.17
N TYR A 21 -3.18 -8.56 -5.23
CA TYR A 21 -2.48 -7.29 -5.11
C TYR A 21 -1.58 -7.28 -3.88
N GLU A 22 -0.47 -6.55 -4.00
CA GLU A 22 0.27 -6.05 -2.86
C GLU A 22 -0.32 -4.71 -2.44
N TRP A 23 -0.37 -4.48 -1.14
CA TRP A 23 -1.02 -3.32 -0.56
C TRP A 23 -0.09 -2.55 0.37
N ALA A 24 -0.05 -1.23 0.21
CA ALA A 24 0.74 -0.32 1.04
C ALA A 24 -0.17 0.71 1.74
N PRO A 25 -0.47 0.52 3.03
CA PRO A 25 -1.16 1.52 3.82
C PRO A 25 -0.19 2.61 4.29
N LEU A 26 -0.56 3.87 4.05
CA LEU A 26 0.22 5.05 4.44
C LEU A 26 -0.61 5.95 5.36
N ARG A 27 0.08 6.63 6.29
CA ARG A 27 -0.48 7.76 7.04
C ARG A 27 0.28 9.01 6.65
N LEU A 28 -0.44 10.00 6.14
CA LEU A 28 0.07 11.34 5.86
C LEU A 28 -0.28 12.24 7.04
N PRO A 29 0.72 12.84 7.69
CA PRO A 29 0.49 13.86 8.70
C PRO A 29 -0.21 15.11 8.15
N PRO A 30 -0.85 15.93 9.01
CA PRO A 30 -1.54 17.15 8.61
C PRO A 30 -0.63 18.22 7.98
N GLU A 31 0.64 18.28 8.36
CA GLU A 31 1.61 19.23 7.82
C GLU A 31 1.96 18.96 6.35
N VAL A 32 1.68 17.76 5.85
CA VAL A 32 1.84 17.45 4.43
C VAL A 32 0.73 18.15 3.66
N THR A 33 1.06 19.05 2.75
CA THR A 33 0.02 19.73 1.96
C THR A 33 -0.65 18.76 0.98
N ARG A 34 -1.82 19.13 0.46
CA ARG A 34 -2.48 18.35 -0.60
C ARG A 34 -1.59 18.21 -1.84
N LEU A 35 -0.95 19.31 -2.25
CA LEU A 35 -0.08 19.36 -3.43
C LEU A 35 1.14 18.44 -3.27
N SER A 36 1.84 18.53 -2.14
CA SER A 36 3.01 17.68 -1.90
C SER A 36 2.62 16.20 -1.77
N ALA A 37 1.47 15.90 -1.18
CA ALA A 37 0.92 14.54 -1.18
C ALA A 37 0.62 14.05 -2.59
N SER A 38 -0.07 14.84 -3.43
CA SER A 38 -0.39 14.42 -4.80
C SER A 38 0.86 14.18 -5.63
N THR A 39 1.85 15.07 -5.57
CA THR A 39 3.10 14.89 -6.30
C THR A 39 3.82 13.60 -5.91
N ARG A 40 3.93 13.31 -4.60
CA ARG A 40 4.58 12.08 -4.13
C ARG A 40 3.81 10.84 -4.56
N LEU A 41 2.48 10.84 -4.43
CA LEU A 41 1.65 9.70 -4.84
C LEU A 41 1.70 9.47 -6.35
N SER A 42 1.73 10.53 -7.15
CA SER A 42 1.89 10.43 -8.61
C SER A 42 3.24 9.84 -9.00
N ILE A 43 4.32 10.21 -8.31
CA ILE A 43 5.66 9.61 -8.53
C ILE A 43 5.64 8.11 -8.20
N GLU A 44 5.03 7.71 -7.09
CA GLU A 44 4.89 6.29 -6.73
C GLU A 44 4.06 5.52 -7.78
N ALA A 45 3.02 6.16 -8.34
CA ALA A 45 2.23 5.55 -9.40
C ALA A 45 3.02 5.35 -10.69
N GLU A 46 3.68 6.41 -11.15
CA GLU A 46 4.42 6.42 -12.41
C GLU A 46 5.61 5.46 -12.39
N TYR A 47 6.41 5.50 -11.32
CA TYR A 47 7.71 4.84 -11.30
C TYR A 47 7.74 3.54 -10.50
N ARG A 48 6.75 3.27 -9.65
CA ARG A 48 6.72 2.09 -8.77
C ARG A 48 5.46 1.24 -8.95
N GLY A 49 4.58 1.63 -9.87
CA GLY A 49 3.37 0.89 -10.21
C GLY A 49 2.32 0.89 -9.10
N TRP A 50 2.36 1.88 -8.19
CA TRP A 50 1.39 2.00 -7.11
C TRP A 50 0.13 2.75 -7.56
N GLU A 51 -1.02 2.11 -7.46
CA GLU A 51 -2.31 2.73 -7.73
C GLU A 51 -2.95 3.23 -6.43
N LEU A 52 -3.45 4.47 -6.46
CA LEU A 52 -4.23 5.02 -5.37
C LEU A 52 -5.63 4.38 -5.34
N THR A 53 -5.93 3.63 -4.29
CA THR A 53 -7.25 2.97 -4.13
C THR A 53 -8.18 3.78 -3.24
N ARG A 54 -7.68 4.26 -2.10
CA ARG A 54 -8.53 4.92 -1.10
C ARG A 54 -7.80 6.00 -0.33
N VAL A 55 -8.55 7.04 0.02
CA VAL A 55 -8.10 8.12 0.89
C VAL A 55 -9.17 8.40 1.93
N ARG A 56 -8.77 8.56 3.19
CA ARG A 56 -9.63 9.09 4.26
C ARG A 56 -8.91 10.25 4.94
N LEU A 57 -9.54 11.42 4.91
CA LEU A 57 -9.14 12.59 5.69
C LEU A 57 -9.78 12.53 7.08
N TYR A 58 -9.03 12.92 8.10
CA TYR A 58 -9.48 13.02 9.48
C TYR A 58 -9.57 14.48 9.91
N THR A 59 -10.29 14.73 11.01
CA THR A 59 -10.51 16.07 11.57
C THR A 59 -9.24 16.71 12.10
N ASP A 60 -8.25 15.90 12.48
CA ASP A 60 -6.90 16.36 12.85
C ASP A 60 -6.05 16.77 11.63
N GLY A 61 -6.61 16.74 10.43
CA GLY A 61 -5.95 17.03 9.16
C GLY A 61 -5.08 15.89 8.63
N SER A 62 -4.88 14.82 9.40
CA SER A 62 -4.14 13.65 8.93
C SER A 62 -4.95 12.89 7.88
N ARG A 63 -4.26 12.18 6.99
CA ARG A 63 -4.88 11.32 5.98
C ARG A 63 -4.37 9.91 6.09
N ARG A 64 -5.26 8.93 5.94
CA ARG A 64 -4.89 7.55 5.61
C ARG A 64 -5.02 7.37 4.11
N VAL A 65 -4.07 6.68 3.52
CA VAL A 65 -4.03 6.37 2.10
C VAL A 65 -3.81 4.87 1.94
N LEU A 66 -4.53 4.25 1.02
CA LEU A 66 -4.34 2.86 0.62
C LEU A 66 -3.87 2.82 -0.82
N LEU A 67 -2.69 2.26 -1.03
CA LEU A 67 -2.14 1.97 -2.35
C LEU A 67 -2.20 0.47 -2.63
N ARG A 68 -2.35 0.12 -3.90
CA ARG A 68 -2.25 -1.26 -4.39
C ARG A 68 -1.31 -1.36 -5.57
N ARG A 69 -0.68 -2.51 -5.77
CA ARG A 69 0.00 -2.86 -7.03
C ARG A 69 -0.20 -4.34 -7.31
N LYS A 70 -0.33 -4.72 -8.58
CA LYS A 70 -0.56 -6.13 -8.94
C LYS A 70 0.70 -6.96 -8.61
N LYS A 71 0.54 -8.10 -7.93
CA LYS A 71 1.68 -9.01 -7.73
C LYS A 71 2.06 -9.62 -9.08
N THR A 72 3.33 -9.54 -9.43
CA THR A 72 3.85 -10.25 -10.61
C THR A 72 3.95 -11.74 -10.27
N ARG A 73 3.63 -12.61 -11.23
CA ARG A 73 3.56 -14.07 -11.03
C ARG A 73 4.89 -14.68 -10.53
N ILE A 74 6.01 -13.99 -10.78
CA ILE A 74 7.35 -14.37 -10.31
C ILE A 74 7.43 -14.34 -8.78
N GLU A 75 6.76 -13.40 -8.11
CA GLU A 75 6.71 -13.31 -6.65
C GLU A 75 5.85 -14.41 -6.01
N GLN A 76 4.87 -14.96 -6.75
CA GLN A 76 3.97 -16.01 -6.24
C GLN A 76 4.52 -17.44 -6.41
N GLY A 77 5.59 -17.62 -7.18
CA GLY A 77 6.22 -18.93 -7.45
C GLY A 77 7.56 -19.17 -6.73
N GLY A 78 7.99 -18.26 -5.85
CA GLY A 78 9.31 -18.29 -5.22
C GLY A 78 9.43 -19.14 -3.96
N ARG A 79 9.22 -20.45 -4.05
CA ARG A 79 10.00 -21.40 -3.24
C ARG A 79 10.79 -22.25 -4.25
N PRO A 80 12.04 -21.90 -4.58
CA PRO A 80 12.88 -22.85 -5.28
C PRO A 80 13.06 -24.06 -4.35
N ASP A 81 12.91 -25.26 -4.90
CA ASP A 81 13.30 -26.53 -4.30
C ASP A 81 14.56 -26.37 -3.45
N GLN A 82 14.44 -26.53 -2.14
CA GLN A 82 15.60 -26.74 -1.29
C GLN A 82 15.83 -28.25 -1.24
N PRO A 83 16.88 -28.79 -1.88
CA PRO A 83 17.19 -30.20 -1.71
C PRO A 83 17.60 -30.40 -0.25
N ALA A 84 16.89 -31.32 0.42
CA ALA A 84 17.28 -31.79 1.74
C ALA A 84 18.58 -32.58 1.61
N LEU A 85 19.65 -32.05 2.20
CA LEU A 85 20.87 -32.80 2.57
C LEU A 85 21.33 -32.31 3.93
#